data_AF-A0A5C8BDA6-F1
#
_entry.id   AF-A0A5C8BDA6-F1
#
_cell.length_a   1.000
_cell.length_b   1.000
_cell.length_c   1.000
_cell.angle_alpha   90.00
_cell.angle_beta   90.00
_cell.angle_gamma   90.00
#
_symmetry.space_group_name_H-M   'P 1'
#
loop_
_entity.id
_entity.type
_entity.pdbx_description
1 polymer ?
#
loop_
_entity_poly.entity_id
_entity_poly.type
_entity_poly.pdbx_seq_one_letter_code
_entity_poly.pdbx_strand_id
1 'polypeptide(L)'
;MGIWDKLKHEFIDIIEWTDDSPNIMVHRFERYQNEIKMGAKLTVREGQVAVVVNEGQLGKGQIADVFQPGMYELNTQNMPI
;
A
#
# COMPACT_ATOMS: atom_id res chain seq x y z
N MET A 1 -6.76 -33.18 -0.30
CA MET A 1 -6.56 -31.94 0.49
C MET A 1 -5.51 -31.09 -0.21
N GLY A 2 -5.77 -30.13 -1.08
CA GLY A 2 -6.98 -29.55 -1.64
C GLY A 2 -6.46 -28.35 -2.43
N ILE A 3 -6.22 -28.52 -3.73
CA ILE A 3 -5.63 -27.49 -4.62
C ILE A 3 -6.46 -26.19 -4.58
N TRP A 4 -7.74 -26.33 -4.25
CA TRP A 4 -8.74 -25.28 -4.04
C TRP A 4 -8.53 -24.42 -2.77
N ASP A 5 -7.81 -24.88 -1.75
CA ASP A 5 -7.53 -24.08 -0.54
C ASP A 5 -6.38 -23.10 -0.76
N LYS A 6 -5.48 -23.38 -1.72
CA LYS A 6 -4.41 -22.46 -2.14
C LYS A 6 -4.90 -21.32 -3.02
N LEU A 7 -5.97 -21.51 -3.78
CA LEU A 7 -6.54 -20.48 -4.66
C LEU A 7 -7.40 -19.43 -3.93
N LYS A 8 -7.90 -19.74 -2.73
CA LYS A 8 -8.74 -18.80 -1.95
C LYS A 8 -7.97 -17.78 -1.11
N HIS A 9 -6.65 -17.90 -1.03
CA HIS A 9 -5.81 -17.02 -0.19
C HIS A 9 -5.18 -15.85 -0.94
N GLU A 10 -5.43 -15.70 -2.25
CA GLU A 10 -5.18 -14.46 -2.98
C GLU A 10 -6.27 -13.43 -2.66
N PHE A 11 -6.43 -13.10 -1.38
CA PHE A 11 -7.20 -11.92 -1.00
C PHE A 11 -6.41 -10.71 -1.48
N ILE A 12 -6.88 -10.08 -2.55
CA ILE A 12 -6.41 -8.77 -3.00
C ILE A 12 -6.50 -7.83 -1.80
N ASP A 13 -5.36 -7.31 -1.35
CA ASP A 13 -5.29 -6.36 -0.26
C ASP A 13 -5.62 -4.97 -0.83
N ILE A 14 -6.63 -4.28 -0.28
CA ILE A 14 -7.05 -2.96 -0.75
C ILE A 14 -6.62 -1.93 0.29
N ILE A 15 -5.80 -0.98 -0.14
CA ILE A 15 -5.30 0.13 0.65
C ILE A 15 -6.07 1.37 0.22
N GLU A 16 -6.87 1.90 1.14
CA GLU A 16 -7.68 3.10 0.92
C GLU A 16 -7.78 3.88 2.23
N TRP A 17 -7.69 5.21 2.14
CA TRP A 17 -7.99 6.11 3.24
C TRP A 17 -9.33 6.81 3.00
N THR A 18 -10.32 6.49 3.81
CA THR A 18 -11.71 6.92 3.61
C THR A 18 -12.14 8.10 4.48
N ASP A 19 -11.28 8.55 5.40
CA ASP A 19 -11.57 9.70 6.25
C ASP A 19 -11.26 11.01 5.49
N ASP A 20 -12.30 11.82 5.31
CA ASP A 20 -12.26 13.11 4.61
C ASP A 20 -12.16 14.30 5.60
N SER A 21 -11.83 14.04 6.87
CA SER A 21 -11.73 15.08 7.89
C SER A 21 -10.61 16.09 7.57
N PRO A 22 -10.91 17.40 7.48
CA PRO A 22 -9.97 18.42 6.99
C PRO A 22 -8.84 18.75 7.98
N ASN A 23 -8.87 18.17 9.18
CA ASN A 23 -7.88 18.34 10.23
C ASN A 23 -6.71 17.35 10.15
N ILE A 24 -6.73 16.40 9.20
CA ILE A 24 -5.68 15.39 9.01
C ILE A 24 -4.83 15.77 7.81
N MET A 25 -3.61 16.24 8.05
CA MET A 25 -2.64 16.58 6.99
C MET A 25 -1.81 15.38 6.53
N VAL A 26 -1.47 14.48 7.45
CA VAL A 26 -0.66 13.28 7.20
C VAL A 26 -1.16 12.17 8.11
N HIS A 27 -1.39 10.99 7.53
CA HIS A 27 -1.79 9.80 8.27
C HIS A 27 -0.90 8.62 7.87
N ARG A 28 -0.35 7.92 8.86
CA ARG A 28 0.37 6.67 8.61
C ARG A 28 -0.63 5.52 8.59
N PHE A 29 -0.78 4.88 7.45
CA PHE A 29 -1.65 3.70 7.34
C PHE A 29 -1.09 2.53 8.17
N GLU A 30 -1.77 2.17 9.24
CA GLU A 30 -1.35 1.09 10.13
C GLU A 30 -1.73 -0.28 9.55
N ARG A 31 -0.76 -1.21 9.48
CA ARG A 31 -1.00 -2.60 9.08
C ARG A 31 -0.30 -3.57 10.01
N TYR A 32 -0.84 -4.79 10.07
CA TYR A 32 -0.17 -5.89 10.75
C TYR A 32 1.19 -6.14 10.07
N GLN A 33 2.27 -6.02 10.84
CA GLN A 33 3.67 -6.16 10.39
C GLN A 33 4.15 -5.14 9.33
N ASN A 34 3.36 -4.10 9.01
CA ASN A 34 3.69 -3.10 7.97
C ASN A 34 3.99 -3.68 6.57
N GLU A 35 3.65 -4.94 6.30
CA GLU A 35 3.94 -5.59 5.03
C GLU A 35 2.86 -5.25 3.99
N ILE A 36 3.30 -4.85 2.80
CA ILE A 36 2.43 -4.67 1.63
C ILE A 36 2.46 -5.97 0.82
N LYS A 37 1.31 -6.63 0.68
CA LYS A 37 1.19 -7.85 -0.11
C LYS A 37 1.40 -7.57 -1.61
N MET A 38 1.96 -8.54 -2.32
CA MET A 38 2.07 -8.52 -3.78
C MET A 38 0.67 -8.51 -4.41
N GLY A 39 0.45 -7.61 -5.37
CA GLY A 39 -0.86 -7.42 -5.99
C GLY A 39 -1.86 -6.66 -5.12
N ALA A 40 -1.39 -5.95 -4.08
CA ALA A 40 -2.24 -5.04 -3.33
C ALA A 40 -2.72 -3.89 -4.23
N LYS A 41 -3.97 -3.47 -4.09
CA LYS A 41 -4.54 -2.33 -4.80
C LYS A 41 -4.50 -1.10 -3.91
N LEU A 42 -3.90 -0.02 -4.39
CA LEU A 42 -3.92 1.29 -3.76
C LEU A 42 -4.96 2.15 -4.47
N THR A 43 -5.93 2.66 -3.72
CA THR A 43 -6.90 3.65 -4.21
C THR A 43 -6.60 4.99 -3.54
N VAL A 44 -6.23 5.98 -4.35
CA VAL A 44 -6.00 7.35 -3.92
C VAL A 44 -7.19 8.19 -4.38
N ARG A 45 -7.93 8.76 -3.43
CA ARG A 45 -9.11 9.58 -3.74
C ARG A 45 -8.68 10.98 -4.18
N GLU A 46 -9.57 11.67 -4.89
CA GLU A 46 -9.36 13.07 -5.26
C GLU A 46 -9.06 13.94 -4.03
N GLY A 47 -8.05 14.80 -4.12
CA GLY A 47 -7.59 15.63 -3.01
C GLY A 47 -6.63 14.93 -2.02
N GLN A 48 -6.31 13.65 -2.24
CA GLN A 48 -5.32 12.91 -1.44
C GLN A 48 -4.04 12.64 -2.25
N VAL A 49 -2.95 12.40 -1.53
CA VAL A 49 -1.67 11.92 -2.08
C VAL A 49 -1.19 10.78 -1.19
N ALA A 50 -0.80 9.65 -1.79
CA ALA A 50 -0.25 8.52 -1.06
C ALA A 50 1.26 8.45 -1.24
N VAL A 51 2.00 8.35 -0.12
CA VAL A 51 3.46 8.20 -0.12
C VAL A 51 3.80 6.82 0.41
N VAL A 52 4.48 6.02 -0.40
CA VAL A 52 4.98 4.70 0.01
C VAL A 52 6.43 4.83 0.45
N VAL A 53 6.73 4.28 1.61
CA VAL A 53 8.08 4.29 2.20
C VAL A 53 8.59 2.85 2.28
N ASN A 54 9.80 2.62 1.78
CA ASN A 54 10.51 1.35 1.90
C ASN A 54 11.51 1.45 3.06
N GLU A 55 11.52 0.48 3.97
CA GLU A 55 12.44 0.46 5.12
C GLU A 55 13.91 0.19 4.73
N GLY A 56 14.14 -0.33 3.52
CA GLY A 56 15.47 -0.56 2.95
C GLY A 56 16.32 -1.62 3.69
N GLN A 57 17.44 -2.03 3.11
CA GLN A 57 18.32 -3.05 3.71
C GLN A 57 19.02 -2.62 5.01
N LEU A 58 19.11 -1.31 5.26
CA LEU A 58 19.82 -0.72 6.40
C LEU A 58 18.89 -0.06 7.43
N GLY A 59 17.58 -0.33 7.36
CA GLY A 59 16.57 0.23 8.28
C GLY A 59 16.39 1.74 8.18
N LYS A 60 16.85 2.35 7.08
CA LYS A 60 16.61 3.76 6.77
C LYS A 60 15.43 3.85 5.82
N GLY A 61 14.29 4.34 6.33
CA GLY A 61 13.11 4.60 5.52
C GLY A 61 13.44 5.55 4.36
N GLN A 62 13.22 5.07 3.14
CA GLN A 62 13.34 5.85 1.92
C GLN A 62 11.96 5.97 1.27
N ILE A 63 11.64 7.18 0.78
CA ILE A 63 10.44 7.35 -0.03
C ILE A 63 10.64 6.54 -1.31
N ALA A 64 9.79 5.54 -1.50
CA ALA A 64 9.83 4.67 -2.67
C ALA A 64 9.08 5.31 -3.82
N ASP A 65 7.85 5.81 -3.57
CA ASP A 65 7.02 6.42 -4.60
C ASP A 65 5.93 7.34 -4.00
N VAL A 66 5.42 8.24 -4.83
CA VAL A 66 4.34 9.19 -4.52
C VAL A 66 3.22 9.05 -5.55
N PHE A 67 2.06 8.59 -5.11
CA PHE A 67 0.88 8.34 -5.94
C PHE A 67 -0.10 9.51 -5.85
N GLN A 68 -0.50 10.01 -7.03
CA GLN A 68 -1.57 10.99 -7.22
C GLN A 68 -2.95 10.31 -7.18
N PRO A 69 -4.07 11.04 -7.22
CA PRO A 69 -5.41 10.42 -7.31
C PRO A 69 -5.51 9.39 -8.45
N GLY A 70 -6.04 8.21 -8.13
CA GLY A 70 -6.11 7.07 -9.05
C GLY A 70 -6.13 5.71 -8.37
N MET A 71 -6.22 4.65 -9.19
CA MET A 71 -6.10 3.26 -8.75
C MET A 71 -4.80 2.66 -9.26
N TYR A 72 -4.03 2.06 -8.35
CA TYR A 72 -2.72 1.49 -8.62
C TYR A 72 -2.64 0.06 -8.10
N GLU A 73 -1.83 -0.76 -8.76
CA GLU A 73 -1.44 -2.07 -8.25
C GLU A 73 -0.01 -1.97 -7.72
N LEU A 74 0.17 -2.30 -6.44
CA LEU A 74 1.46 -2.28 -5.76
C LEU A 74 2.14 -3.64 -5.95
N ASN A 75 3.28 -3.60 -6.62
CA ASN A 75 4.18 -4.73 -6.82
C ASN A 75 5.57 -4.34 -6.32
N THR A 76 6.23 -5.22 -5.56
CA THR A 76 7.56 -4.94 -4.97
C THR A 76 8.66 -4.67 -6.00
N GLN A 77 8.42 -4.98 -7.27
CA GLN A 77 9.33 -4.69 -8.37
C GLN A 77 9.36 -3.20 -8.77
N ASN A 78 8.39 -2.39 -8.33
CA ASN A 78 8.33 -0.95 -8.63
C ASN A 78 9.00 -0.07 -7.55
N MET A 79 9.58 -0.66 -6.49
CA MET A 79 10.30 0.12 -5.49
C MET A 79 11.80 0.09 -5.81
N PRO A 80 12.45 1.25 -6.07
CA PRO A 80 13.88 1.28 -6.31
C PRO A 80 14.64 0.72 -5.08
N ILE A 81 15.68 -0.06 -5.36
CA ILE A 81 16.60 -0.66 -4.39
C ILE A 81 17.45 0.43 -3.73
#